data_AF-G0EEF3-F1
#
_entry.id   AF-G0EEF3-F1
#
_cell.length_a   1.000
_cell.length_b   1.000
_cell.length_c   1.000
_cell.angle_alpha   90.00
_cell.angle_beta   90.00
_cell.angle_gamma   90.00
#
_symmetry.space_group_name_H-M   'P 1'
#
loop_
_entity.id
_entity.type
_entity.pdbx_description
1 polymer ?
#
loop_
_entity_poly.entity_id
_entity_poly.type
_entity_poly.pdbx_seq_one_letter_code
_entity_poly.pdbx_strand_id
1 'polypeptide(L)' 'MSTAGLKGINAFGHLGWITRKCRICALKIDITRDLHYVCTHCKDKYDAYFCPADAKRLHYRCPFCGRELVPVNAALYQPR' A
#
# COMPACT_ATOMS: atom_id res chain seq x y z
N MET A 1 43.94 16.40 16.23
CA MET A 1 43.10 17.06 15.20
C MET A 1 41.77 16.33 15.13
N SER A 2 40.71 17.07 15.47
CA SER A 2 39.30 16.92 15.07
C SER A 2 38.64 15.54 15.09
N THR A 3 37.79 15.35 16.11
CA THR A 3 36.57 14.54 16.06
C THR A 3 35.66 15.03 14.93
N ALA A 4 35.48 14.24 13.87
CA ALA A 4 34.44 14.47 12.87
C ALA A 4 33.55 13.22 12.83
N GLY A 5 32.44 13.28 13.57
CA GLY A 5 31.43 12.25 13.58
C GLY A 5 30.82 12.07 12.20
N LEU A 6 30.92 10.87 11.65
CA LEU A 6 30.05 10.40 10.58
C LEU A 6 28.70 9.99 11.20
N LYS A 7 28.04 10.96 11.82
CA LYS A 7 26.63 10.89 12.21
C LYS A 7 25.85 11.48 11.04
N GLY A 8 25.35 10.63 10.13
CA GLY A 8 24.35 11.07 9.16
C GLY A 8 24.43 10.49 7.75
N ILE A 9 24.38 9.17 7.58
CA ILE A 9 24.01 8.57 6.26
C ILE A 9 22.67 7.83 6.32
N ASN A 10 22.06 7.73 7.50
CA ASN A 10 20.67 7.32 7.61
C ASN A 10 19.77 8.55 7.40
N ALA A 11 19.80 9.14 6.22
CA ALA A 11 18.71 9.99 5.76
C ALA A 11 17.46 9.11 5.62
N PHE A 12 16.81 8.83 6.75
CA PHE A 12 15.43 8.35 6.83
C PHE A 12 14.55 9.40 6.17
N GLY A 13 14.39 9.35 4.85
CA GLY A 13 13.80 10.49 4.15
C GLY A 13 13.44 10.31 2.68
N HIS A 14 13.28 9.08 2.19
CA HIS A 14 12.51 8.86 0.97
C HIS A 14 11.51 7.75 1.25
N LEU A 15 10.32 8.11 1.76
CA LEU A 15 9.11 7.33 1.55
C LEU A 15 8.81 7.38 0.04
N GLY A 16 9.65 6.68 -0.73
CA GLY A 16 9.55 6.63 -2.17
C GLY A 16 8.21 6.00 -2.53
N TRP A 17 7.40 6.75 -3.26
CA TRP A 17 6.31 6.31 -4.14
C TRP A 17 6.16 4.77 -4.17
N ILE A 18 5.43 4.22 -3.20
CA ILE A 18 5.27 2.76 -3.10
C ILE A 18 4.16 2.41 -4.07
N THR A 19 4.54 2.04 -5.28
CA THR A 19 3.59 1.50 -6.27
C THR A 19 3.35 0.03 -6.01
N ARG A 20 2.08 -0.37 -6.10
CA ARG A 20 1.66 -1.78 -6.20
C ARG A 20 0.73 -1.94 -7.39
N LYS A 21 0.57 -3.18 -7.84
CA LYS A 21 -0.34 -3.51 -8.95
C LYS A 21 -1.65 -4.03 -8.40
N CYS A 22 -2.77 -3.65 -9.00
CA CYS A 22 -4.04 -4.31 -8.77
C CYS A 22 -3.91 -5.79 -9.14
N ARG A 23 -4.36 -6.71 -8.28
CA ARG A 23 -4.23 -8.14 -8.57
C ARG A 23 -5.09 -8.61 -9.75
N ILE A 24 -6.16 -7.88 -10.06
CA ILE A 24 -7.12 -8.20 -11.13
C ILE A 24 -6.71 -7.53 -12.44
N CYS A 25 -6.73 -6.19 -12.49
CA CYS A 25 -6.46 -5.46 -13.73
C CYS A 25 -4.98 -5.11 -13.97
N ALA A 26 -4.07 -5.44 -13.04
CA ALA A 26 -2.65 -5.08 -13.10
C ALA A 26 -2.36 -3.57 -13.18
N LEU A 27 -3.35 -2.71 -12.95
CA LEU A 27 -3.20 -1.26 -12.87
C LEU A 27 -2.18 -0.91 -11.77
N LYS A 28 -1.24 -0.02 -12.08
CA LYS A 28 -0.32 0.53 -11.08
C LYS A 28 -1.08 1.52 -10.19
N ILE A 29 -0.98 1.32 -8.89
CA ILE A 29 -1.63 2.09 -7.85
C ILE A 29 -0.52 2.66 -6.96
N ASP A 30 -0.51 3.97 -6.75
CA ASP A 30 0.38 4.59 -5.77
C ASP A 30 -0.26 4.48 -4.38
N ILE A 31 0.18 3.54 -3.55
CA ILE A 31 -0.37 3.30 -2.20
C ILE A 31 -0.32 4.56 -1.33
N THR A 32 0.71 5.38 -1.55
CA THR A 32 0.94 6.60 -0.79
C THR A 32 0.00 7.74 -1.15
N ARG A 33 -0.72 7.69 -2.28
CA ARG A 33 -1.52 8.82 -2.81
C ARG A 33 -2.93 8.42 -3.19
N ASP A 34 -3.07 7.29 -3.85
CA ASP A 34 -4.33 6.83 -4.41
C ASP A 34 -5.21 6.13 -3.37
N LEU A 35 -6.51 6.30 -3.54
CA LEU A 35 -7.50 5.45 -2.90
C LEU A 35 -7.39 4.04 -3.46
N HIS A 36 -7.13 3.08 -2.58
CA HIS A 36 -7.03 1.68 -2.94
C HIS A 36 -7.67 0.81 -1.85
N TYR A 37 -7.95 -0.43 -2.19
CA TYR A 37 -8.59 -1.38 -1.29
C TYR A 37 -7.64 -2.53 -1.03
N VAL A 38 -7.48 -2.91 0.23
CA VAL A 38 -6.56 -3.97 0.61
C VAL A 38 -7.25 -4.99 1.50
N CYS A 39 -6.89 -6.27 1.32
CA CYS A 39 -7.28 -7.31 2.26
C CYS A 39 -6.17 -7.50 3.30
N THR A 40 -6.44 -7.20 4.57
CA THR A 40 -5.47 -7.32 5.67
C THR A 40 -4.93 -8.73 5.91
N HIS A 41 -5.67 -9.75 5.50
CA HIS A 41 -5.28 -11.16 5.65
C HIS A 41 -4.52 -11.72 4.44
N CYS A 42 -4.81 -11.20 3.25
CA CYS A 42 -4.25 -11.71 2.01
C CYS A 42 -3.13 -10.81 1.45
N LYS A 43 -2.94 -9.61 2.00
CA LYS A 43 -1.89 -8.68 1.56
C LYS A 43 -0.50 -9.32 1.62
N ASP A 44 -0.19 -10.02 2.70
CA ASP A 44 1.17 -10.56 2.93
C ASP A 44 1.47 -11.78 2.06
N LYS A 45 0.43 -12.50 1.62
CA LYS A 45 0.59 -13.74 0.83
C LYS A 45 0.42 -13.54 -0.67
N TYR A 46 -0.46 -12.62 -1.08
CA TYR A 46 -0.89 -12.49 -2.48
C TYR A 46 -0.75 -11.06 -3.03
N ASP A 47 -0.16 -10.12 -2.27
CA ASP A 47 -0.18 -8.68 -2.59
C ASP A 47 -1.59 -8.23 -3.00
N ALA A 48 -2.57 -8.59 -2.16
CA ALA A 48 -4.00 -8.39 -2.41
C ALA A 48 -4.41 -6.91 -2.31
N TYR A 49 -3.92 -6.11 -3.25
CA TYR A 49 -4.28 -4.71 -3.51
C TYR A 49 -5.24 -4.63 -4.69
N PHE A 50 -6.27 -3.81 -4.54
CA PHE A 50 -7.33 -3.64 -5.52
C PHE A 50 -7.58 -2.16 -5.79
N CYS A 51 -7.79 -1.83 -7.06
CA CYS A 51 -8.21 -0.50 -7.45
C CYS A 51 -9.69 -0.29 -7.07
N PRO A 52 -10.17 0.97 -6.95
CA PRO A 52 -11.57 1.25 -6.60
C PRO A 52 -12.57 0.64 -7.58
N ALA A 53 -12.23 0.54 -8.86
CA ALA A 53 -13.10 -0.06 -9.88
C ALA A 53 -13.30 -1.56 -9.65
N ASP A 54 -12.21 -2.31 -9.42
CA ASP A 54 -12.30 -3.76 -9.18
C ASP A 54 -12.85 -4.07 -7.79
N ALA A 55 -12.54 -3.25 -6.78
CA ALA A 55 -13.15 -3.37 -5.46
C ALA A 55 -14.68 -3.24 -5.53
N LYS A 56 -15.20 -2.30 -6.34
CA LYS A 56 -16.64 -2.15 -6.58
C LYS A 56 -17.24 -3.36 -7.31
N ARG A 57 -16.54 -3.91 -8.31
CA ARG A 57 -16.96 -5.13 -9.03
C ARG A 57 -17.00 -6.35 -8.12
N LEU A 58 -16.08 -6.44 -7.16
CA LEU A 58 -16.03 -7.50 -6.16
C LEU A 58 -16.98 -7.26 -4.98
N HIS A 59 -17.82 -6.21 -5.01
CA HIS A 59 -18.69 -5.82 -3.91
C HIS A 59 -17.93 -5.66 -2.58
N TYR A 60 -16.71 -5.11 -2.67
CA TYR A 60 -15.79 -4.93 -1.56
C TYR A 60 -15.43 -6.23 -0.83
N ARG A 61 -15.45 -7.38 -1.51
CA ARG A 61 -15.03 -8.67 -0.95
C ARG A 61 -13.76 -9.20 -1.60
N CYS A 62 -12.88 -9.74 -0.79
CA CYS A 62 -11.65 -10.35 -1.24
C CYS A 62 -11.96 -11.65 -2.00
N PRO A 63 -11.46 -11.84 -3.23
CA PRO A 63 -11.72 -13.05 -4.02
C PRO A 63 -11.01 -14.30 -3.45
N PHE A 64 -10.02 -14.11 -2.57
CA PHE A 64 -9.25 -15.21 -1.99
C PHE A 64 -9.86 -15.76 -0.70
N CYS A 65 -10.33 -14.88 0.19
CA CYS A 65 -10.81 -15.26 1.52
C CYS A 65 -12.26 -14.87 1.81
N GLY A 66 -12.94 -14.19 0.87
CA GLY A 66 -14.34 -13.77 1.00
C GLY A 66 -14.60 -12.62 1.98
N ARG A 67 -13.57 -12.14 2.70
CA ARG A 67 -13.70 -11.06 3.69
C ARG A 67 -13.81 -9.69 3.04
N GLU A 68 -14.36 -8.72 3.77
CA GLU A 68 -14.45 -7.34 3.30
C GLU A 68 -13.07 -6.69 3.09
N LEU A 69 -12.99 -5.88 2.04
CA LEU A 69 -11.83 -5.08 1.67
C LEU A 69 -11.85 -3.76 2.44
N VAL A 70 -10.71 -3.38 3.02
CA VAL A 70 -10.59 -2.12 3.74
C VAL A 70 -10.17 -1.02 2.76
N PRO A 71 -10.91 0.10 2.67
CA PRO A 71 -10.46 1.26 1.93
C PRO A 71 -9.26 1.89 2.65
N VAL A 72 -8.16 2.03 1.92
CA VAL A 72 -6.97 2.74 2.37
C VAL A 72 -6.73 3.88 1.39
N ASN A 73 -6.65 5.09 1.91
CA ASN A 73 -6.17 6.23 1.15
C ASN A 73 -4.96 6.82 1.85
N ALA A 74 -4.23 7.67 1.14
CA ALA A 74 -3.09 8.42 1.66
C ALA A 74 -3.40 9.21 2.94
N ALA A 75 -4.61 9.77 3.02
CA ALA A 75 -5.04 10.60 4.15
C ALA A 75 -5.29 9.77 5.44
N LEU A 76 -5.62 8.49 5.32
CA LEU A 76 -5.84 7.54 6.42
C LEU A 76 -4.62 6.63 6.65
N TYR A 77 -3.57 6.73 5.83
CA TYR A 77 -2.30 6.06 6.04
C TYR A 77 -1.53 6.79 7.15
N GLN A 78 -1.95 6.61 8.40
CA GLN A 78 -1.15 6.99 9.56
C GLN A 78 -0.10 5.90 9.79
N PRO A 79 1.19 6.14 9.50
CA PRO A 79 2.24 5.35 10.12
C PRO A 79 2.13 5.59 11.64
N ARG A 80 1.71 4.57 12.39
CA ARG A 80 1.74 4.56 13.86
C ARG A 80 3.10 4.12 14.36
#